data_AF-A0A3N7EHJ4-F1
#
_entry.id   AF-A0A3N7EHJ4-F1
#
_cell.length_a   1.000
_cell.length_b   1.000
_cell.length_c   1.000
_cell.angle_alpha   90.00
_cell.angle_beta   90.00
_cell.angle_gamma   90.00
#
_symmetry.space_group_name_H-M   'P 1'
#
loop_
_entity.id
_entity.type
_entity.pdbx_description
1 polymer ?
#
loop_
_entity_poly.entity_id
_entity_poly.type
_entity_poly.pdbx_seq_one_letter_code
_entity_poly.pdbx_strand_id
1 'polypeptide(L)'
;MQRKTTTTTTTRIHHLIEDEDDTGFSAGFISGYALSASLLGKPEFGLLRPPEMAATARTVCAAPLKPIIADADTSGGNALNVQRTVKDLIAAGAAGCFLEVLLL
;
A
#
# COMPACT_ATOMS: atom_id res chain seq x y z
N MET A 1 3.35 16.33 -36.34
CA MET A 1 1.91 16.29 -36.09
C MET A 1 1.52 14.86 -35.70
N GLN A 2 1.50 14.55 -34.40
CA GLN A 2 1.19 13.22 -33.86
C GLN A 2 -0.01 13.38 -32.92
N ARG A 3 -1.08 12.60 -33.16
CA ARG A 3 -2.35 12.67 -32.45
C ARG A 3 -2.17 12.16 -31.03
N LYS A 4 -2.39 13.00 -30.02
CA LYS A 4 -2.57 12.57 -28.62
C LYS A 4 -3.97 11.95 -28.50
N THR A 5 -4.03 10.64 -28.47
CA THR A 5 -5.25 9.88 -28.16
C THR A 5 -5.55 10.01 -26.67
N THR A 6 -6.65 10.69 -26.39
CA THR A 6 -7.38 10.79 -25.13
C THR A 6 -7.51 9.41 -24.47
N THR A 7 -6.84 9.20 -23.32
CA THR A 7 -7.15 8.11 -22.39
C THR A 7 -7.69 8.71 -21.11
N THR A 8 -8.94 8.33 -20.87
CA THR A 8 -9.88 8.76 -19.85
C THR A 8 -9.38 8.52 -18.42
N THR A 9 -9.36 9.60 -17.63
CA THR A 9 -9.81 9.68 -16.23
C THR A 9 -9.80 8.37 -15.42
N THR A 10 -8.62 7.93 -14.99
CA THR A 10 -8.47 7.08 -13.79
C THR A 10 -7.66 7.88 -12.78
N THR A 11 -8.37 8.58 -11.90
CA THR A 11 -7.81 9.48 -10.90
C THR A 11 -6.89 8.73 -9.93
N ARG A 12 -5.58 8.95 -10.09
CA ARG A 12 -4.57 9.12 -9.03
C ARG A 12 -4.44 8.03 -7.94
N ILE A 13 -4.06 6.82 -8.34
CA ILE A 13 -3.16 5.95 -7.53
C ILE A 13 -1.90 5.58 -8.37
N HIS A 14 -1.57 6.39 -9.37
CA HIS A 14 -0.43 6.19 -10.26
C HIS A 14 0.78 7.09 -9.93
N HIS A 15 0.82 7.74 -8.76
CA HIS A 15 1.92 8.70 -8.50
C HIS A 15 3.25 8.06 -8.06
N LEU A 16 3.37 6.73 -8.10
CA LEU A 16 4.64 6.02 -7.84
C LEU A 16 4.95 4.93 -8.88
N ILE A 17 4.22 4.90 -10.00
CA ILE A 17 4.49 3.98 -11.12
C ILE A 17 4.69 4.80 -12.40
N GLU A 18 5.50 5.86 -12.30
CA GLU A 18 6.14 6.48 -13.46
C GLU A 18 7.64 6.52 -13.17
N ASP A 19 8.29 5.43 -13.60
CA ASP A 19 9.71 5.27 -13.96
C ASP A 19 10.09 3.81 -13.68
N GLU A 20 9.72 2.95 -14.62
CA GLU A 20 9.97 1.50 -14.55
C GLU A 20 11.46 1.13 -14.52
N ASP A 21 12.40 2.05 -14.78
CA ASP A 21 13.84 1.72 -14.75
C ASP A 21 14.83 2.82 -14.30
N ASP A 22 14.46 4.11 -14.19
CA ASP A 22 15.48 5.19 -14.10
C ASP A 22 15.60 5.91 -12.74
N THR A 23 14.79 5.54 -11.75
CA THR A 23 14.86 6.16 -10.41
C THR A 23 15.80 5.45 -9.44
N GLY A 24 16.29 4.26 -9.79
CA GLY A 24 17.29 3.52 -8.99
C GLY A 24 16.81 2.97 -7.63
N PHE A 25 15.53 3.11 -7.26
CA PHE A 25 15.00 2.56 -6.00
C PHE A 25 15.03 1.03 -6.01
N SER A 26 15.25 0.38 -4.86
CA SER A 26 15.35 -1.08 -4.74
C SER A 26 14.12 -1.76 -4.17
N ALA A 27 13.16 -0.99 -3.63
CA ALA A 27 11.92 -1.49 -3.03
C ALA A 27 10.82 -0.41 -3.10
N GLY A 28 9.56 -0.84 -3.04
CA GLY A 28 8.40 0.02 -2.90
C GLY A 28 7.81 -0.03 -1.48
N PHE A 29 7.03 0.99 -1.13
CA PHE A 29 6.40 1.10 0.18
C PHE A 29 4.94 1.51 0.07
N ILE A 30 4.04 0.86 0.82
CA ILE A 30 2.64 1.24 0.95
C ILE A 30 2.45 1.92 2.30
N SER A 31 2.27 3.24 2.29
CA SER A 31 2.05 4.05 3.49
C SER A 31 0.60 3.97 3.97
N GLY A 32 0.40 3.80 5.29
CA GLY A 32 -0.90 3.91 5.95
C GLY A 32 -1.52 5.29 5.75
N TYR A 33 -0.73 6.35 5.99
CA TYR A 33 -1.12 7.74 5.82
C TYR A 33 -1.66 8.03 4.42
N ALA A 34 -0.84 7.72 3.40
CA ALA A 34 -1.17 8.01 2.01
C ALA A 34 -2.37 7.17 1.56
N LEU A 35 -2.48 5.93 2.04
CA LEU A 35 -3.62 5.07 1.74
C LEU A 35 -4.91 5.58 2.41
N SER A 36 -4.86 6.02 3.67
CA SER A 36 -6.01 6.64 4.35
C SER A 36 -6.48 7.88 3.60
N ALA A 37 -5.55 8.74 3.19
CA ALA A 37 -5.88 9.96 2.46
C ALA A 37 -6.48 9.66 1.07
N SER A 38 -5.93 8.70 0.33
CA SER A 38 -6.35 8.40 -1.05
C SER A 38 -7.58 7.50 -1.13
N LEU A 39 -7.68 6.47 -0.27
CA LEU A 39 -8.78 5.52 -0.29
C LEU A 39 -9.99 6.01 0.49
N LEU A 40 -9.78 6.64 1.66
CA LEU A 40 -10.88 7.04 2.55
C LEU A 40 -11.18 8.54 2.47
N GLY A 41 -10.26 9.36 1.96
CA GLY A 41 -10.36 10.81 2.06
C GLY A 41 -10.32 11.29 3.52
N LYS A 42 -9.64 10.55 4.40
CA LYS A 42 -9.59 10.79 5.85
C LYS A 42 -8.16 10.92 6.36
N PRO A 43 -7.93 11.74 7.39
CA PRO A 43 -6.67 11.74 8.12
C PRO A 43 -6.39 10.39 8.79
N GLU A 44 -5.12 10.10 9.02
CA GLU A 44 -4.65 8.87 9.66
C GLU A 44 -4.90 8.93 11.18
N PHE A 45 -6.04 8.37 11.60
CA PHE A 45 -6.43 8.19 13.00
C PHE A 45 -6.83 6.73 13.28
N GLY A 46 -6.17 5.76 12.62
CA GLY A 46 -6.49 4.34 12.76
C GLY A 46 -7.85 3.92 12.16
N LEU A 47 -8.40 4.73 11.25
CA LEU A 47 -9.65 4.43 10.54
C LEU A 47 -9.43 3.42 9.40
N LEU A 48 -8.27 3.46 8.77
CA LEU A 48 -7.83 2.44 7.83
C LEU A 48 -7.66 1.12 8.58
N ARG A 49 -8.22 0.02 8.06
CA ARG A 49 -8.15 -1.29 8.72
C ARG A 49 -7.22 -2.24 7.95
N PRO A 50 -6.75 -3.33 8.60
CA PRO A 50 -5.87 -4.30 7.95
C PRO A 50 -6.42 -4.91 6.64
N PRO A 51 -7.73 -5.19 6.49
CA PRO A 51 -8.26 -5.71 5.23
C PRO A 51 -8.10 -4.76 4.04
N GLU A 52 -8.25 -3.44 4.22
CA GLU A 52 -8.04 -2.43 3.17
C GLU A 52 -6.56 -2.37 2.79
N MET A 53 -5.65 -2.40 3.76
CA MET A 53 -4.21 -2.46 3.49
C MET A 53 -3.85 -3.73 2.70
N ALA A 54 -4.35 -4.90 3.11
CA ALA A 54 -4.11 -6.15 2.39
C ALA A 54 -4.72 -6.16 0.98
N ALA A 55 -5.87 -5.51 0.77
CA ALA A 55 -6.47 -5.36 -0.56
C ALA A 55 -5.62 -4.47 -1.47
N THR A 56 -5.12 -3.36 -0.96
CA THR A 56 -4.17 -2.50 -1.67
C THR A 56 -2.88 -3.24 -1.98
N ALA A 57 -2.32 -3.96 -1.00
CA ALA A 57 -1.12 -4.77 -1.19
C ALA A 57 -1.29 -5.80 -2.30
N ARG A 58 -2.45 -6.49 -2.38
CA ARG A 58 -2.74 -7.43 -3.47
C ARG A 58 -2.68 -6.77 -4.84
N THR A 59 -3.25 -5.57 -4.97
CA THR A 59 -3.24 -4.82 -6.24
C THR A 59 -1.83 -4.37 -6.60
N VAL A 60 -1.08 -3.82 -5.64
CA VAL A 60 0.27 -3.28 -5.86
C VAL A 60 1.28 -4.39 -6.16
N CYS A 61 1.24 -5.50 -5.41
CA CYS A 61 2.18 -6.61 -5.57
C CYS A 61 1.85 -7.52 -6.78
N ALA A 62 0.68 -7.38 -7.38
CA ALA A 62 0.34 -8.11 -8.61
C ALA A 62 1.10 -7.57 -9.84
N ALA A 63 1.59 -6.33 -9.80
CA ALA A 63 2.47 -5.81 -10.83
C ALA A 63 3.88 -6.43 -10.67
N PRO A 64 4.59 -6.73 -11.78
CA PRO A 64 5.97 -7.24 -11.74
C PRO A 64 6.92 -6.12 -11.29
N LEU A 65 6.94 -5.86 -9.98
CA LEU A 65 7.67 -4.78 -9.34
C LEU A 65 8.73 -5.32 -8.37
N LYS A 66 9.57 -4.37 -7.93
CA LYS A 66 10.53 -4.52 -6.84
C LYS A 66 9.81 -4.93 -5.52
N PRO A 67 10.53 -5.51 -4.54
CA PRO A 67 9.94 -5.91 -3.26
C PRO A 67 9.10 -4.79 -2.62
N ILE A 68 7.89 -5.11 -2.16
CA ILE A 68 6.97 -4.14 -1.55
C ILE A 68 6.90 -4.36 -0.05
N ILE A 69 7.08 -3.29 0.72
CA ILE A 69 6.90 -3.28 2.18
C ILE A 69 5.60 -2.54 2.51
N ALA A 70 4.77 -3.11 3.39
CA ALA A 70 3.51 -2.50 3.80
C ALA A 70 3.56 -1.92 5.23
N ASP A 71 2.89 -0.80 5.45
CA ASP A 71 2.61 -0.26 6.78
C ASP A 71 1.42 -1.00 7.41
N ALA A 72 1.66 -1.76 8.48
CA ALA A 72 0.61 -2.53 9.14
C ALA A 72 0.04 -1.85 10.40
N ASP A 73 0.47 -0.61 10.72
CA ASP A 73 0.06 0.12 11.93
C ASP A 73 0.21 -0.81 13.17
N THR A 74 -0.70 -0.70 14.12
CA THR A 74 -0.92 -1.59 15.27
C THR A 74 -1.62 -2.88 14.91
N SER A 75 -2.02 -3.06 13.64
CA SER A 75 -2.73 -4.22 13.11
C SER A 75 -3.98 -4.64 13.89
N GLY A 76 -4.64 -3.70 14.58
CA GLY A 76 -5.85 -3.96 15.36
C GLY A 76 -5.62 -4.38 16.82
N GLY A 77 -4.42 -4.15 17.36
CA GLY A 77 -4.17 -4.03 18.81
C GLY A 77 -4.11 -5.32 19.61
N ASN A 78 -4.16 -6.51 18.98
CA ASN A 78 -3.97 -7.78 19.68
C ASN A 78 -3.25 -8.82 18.80
N ALA A 79 -2.68 -9.84 19.44
CA ALA A 79 -1.84 -10.84 18.77
C ALA A 79 -2.56 -11.65 17.68
N LEU A 80 -3.86 -11.92 17.82
CA LEU A 80 -4.62 -12.65 16.80
C LEU A 80 -4.83 -11.79 15.55
N ASN A 81 -5.10 -10.50 15.74
CA ASN A 81 -5.24 -9.55 14.64
C ASN A 81 -3.89 -9.31 13.95
N VAL A 82 -2.77 -9.23 14.70
CA VAL A 82 -1.41 -9.19 14.14
C VAL A 82 -1.17 -10.42 13.27
N GLN A 83 -1.40 -11.61 13.81
CA GLN A 83 -1.16 -12.86 13.09
C GLN A 83 -1.98 -12.94 11.79
N ARG A 84 -3.25 -12.54 11.84
CA ARG A 84 -4.10 -12.46 10.65
C ARG A 84 -3.55 -11.45 9.64
N THR A 85 -3.20 -10.24 10.09
CA THR A 85 -2.68 -9.17 9.24
C THR A 85 -1.41 -9.61 8.51
N VAL A 86 -0.46 -10.23 9.23
CA VAL A 86 0.77 -10.76 8.64
C VAL A 86 0.47 -11.82 7.58
N LYS A 87 -0.44 -12.76 7.85
CA LYS A 87 -0.85 -13.78 6.86
C LYS A 87 -1.49 -13.17 5.63
N ASP A 88 -2.36 -12.18 5.81
CA ASP A 88 -3.06 -11.50 4.72
C ASP A 88 -2.09 -10.70 3.84
N LEU A 89 -1.05 -10.09 4.43
CA LEU A 89 0.00 -9.37 3.70
C LEU A 89 0.96 -10.30 2.95
N ILE A 90 1.35 -11.43 3.56
CA ILE A 90 2.15 -12.47 2.88
C ILE A 90 1.37 -13.01 1.68
N ALA A 91 0.09 -13.36 1.87
CA ALA A 91 -0.77 -13.84 0.81
C ALA A 91 -1.00 -12.80 -0.29
N ALA A 92 -0.90 -11.51 0.05
CA ALA A 92 -0.97 -10.42 -0.89
C ALA A 92 0.30 -10.24 -1.74
N GLY A 93 1.41 -10.89 -1.39
CA GLY A 93 2.70 -10.76 -2.09
C GLY A 93 3.63 -9.70 -1.51
N ALA A 94 3.33 -9.14 -0.33
CA ALA A 94 4.23 -8.20 0.33
C ALA A 94 5.53 -8.91 0.74
N ALA A 95 6.67 -8.26 0.52
CA ALA A 95 7.98 -8.75 0.91
C ALA A 95 8.25 -8.54 2.42
N GLY A 96 7.52 -7.63 3.05
CA GLY A 96 7.60 -7.37 4.48
C GLY A 96 6.55 -6.35 4.94
N CYS A 97 6.54 -6.08 6.24
CA CYS A 97 5.71 -5.04 6.83
C CYS A 97 6.35 -4.41 8.06
N PHE A 98 6.01 -3.16 8.35
CA PHE A 98 6.28 -2.54 9.66
C PHE A 98 5.06 -2.67 10.57
N LEU A 99 5.33 -3.03 11.82
CA LEU A 99 4.36 -3.03 12.91
C LEU A 99 4.81 -2.00 13.93
N GLU A 100 3.88 -1.22 14.43
CA GLU A 100 4.13 -0.25 15.48
C GLU A 100 3.26 -0.51 16.70
N VAL A 101 3.70 0.06 17.82
CA VAL A 101 2.93 0.08 19.07
C VAL A 101 2.62 1.54 19.37
N LEU A 102 1.34 1.85 19.62
CA LEU A 102 0.99 3.16 20.13
C LEU A 102 1.50 3.26 21.58
N LEU A 103 2.44 4.16 21.82
CA LEU A 103 2.75 4.61 23.17
C LEU A 103 1.66 5.62 23.59
N LEU A 104 0.73 5.14 24.39
CA LEU A 104 0.12 5.96 25.44
C LEU A 104 0.86 5.69 26.75
#